data_AF-K9B6Q1-F1
#
_entry.id   AF-K9B6Q1-F1
#
_cell.length_a   1.000
_cell.length_b   1.000
_cell.length_c   1.000
_cell.angle_alpha   90.00
_cell.angle_beta   90.00
_cell.angle_gamma   90.00
#
_symmetry.space_group_name_H-M   'P 1'
#
loop_
_entity.id
_entity.type
_entity.pdbx_description
1 polymer ?
#
loop_
_entity_poly.entity_id
_entity_poly.type
_entity_poly.pdbx_seq_one_letter_code
_entity_poly.pdbx_strand_id
1 'polypeptide(L)' 'MSINIEPEKFADLVVKANPSNSENPEEISKEALELYITAYRMAERYANLSTGCLDTKSTIKKVKESKLQLS' A
#
# COMPACT_ATOMS: atom_id res chain seq x y z
N MET A 1 9.84 4.67 -6.20
CA MET A 1 8.91 3.73 -6.87
C MET A 1 7.52 4.05 -6.37
N SER A 2 6.64 4.59 -7.22
CA SER A 2 5.22 4.71 -6.90
C SER A 2 4.60 3.32 -7.01
N ILE A 3 3.91 2.87 -5.97
CA ILE A 3 3.07 1.68 -6.07
C ILE A 3 1.80 2.14 -6.79
N ASN A 4 1.63 1.74 -8.06
CA ASN A 4 0.41 2.01 -8.80
C ASN A 4 -0.62 0.95 -8.39
N ILE A 5 -1.61 1.34 -7.59
CA ILE A 5 -2.68 0.45 -7.17
C ILE A 5 -3.81 0.56 -8.20
N GLU A 6 -4.05 -0.51 -8.95
CA GLU A 6 -5.25 -0.62 -9.78
C GLU A 6 -6.44 -1.01 -8.88
N PRO A 7 -7.42 -0.11 -8.65
CA PRO A 7 -8.46 -0.33 -7.64
C PRO A 7 -9.30 -1.57 -7.89
N GLU A 8 -9.67 -1.83 -9.14
CA GLU A 8 -10.50 -2.98 -9.53
C GLU A 8 -9.79 -4.32 -9.31
N LYS A 9 -8.53 -4.45 -9.77
CA LYS A 9 -7.73 -5.67 -9.55
C LYS A 9 -7.45 -5.91 -8.08
N PHE A 10 -7.23 -4.84 -7.32
CA PHE A 10 -7.00 -4.92 -5.89
C PHE A 10 -8.25 -5.38 -5.15
N ALA A 11 -9.43 -4.82 -5.48
CA ALA A 11 -10.71 -5.25 -4.92
C ALA A 11 -10.96 -6.74 -5.19
N ASP A 12 -10.79 -7.17 -6.45
CA ASP A 12 -11.01 -8.56 -6.85
C ASP A 12 -10.09 -9.54 -6.11
N LEU A 13 -8.79 -9.22 -5.99
CA LEU A 13 -7.84 -10.03 -5.23
C LEU A 13 -8.19 -10.10 -3.74
N VAL A 14 -8.51 -8.97 -3.12
CA VAL A 14 -8.77 -8.88 -1.68
C VAL A 14 -10.04 -9.64 -1.29
N VAL A 15 -11.12 -9.47 -2.07
CA VAL A 15 -12.40 -10.14 -1.82
C VAL A 15 -12.31 -11.63 -2.12
N LYS A 16 -11.64 -12.04 -3.22
CA LYS A 16 -11.45 -13.46 -3.52
C LYS A 16 -10.60 -14.20 -2.49
N ALA A 17 -9.59 -13.53 -1.93
CA ALA A 17 -8.73 -14.12 -0.91
C ALA A 17 -9.42 -14.26 0.46
N ASN A 18 -10.48 -13.49 0.71
CA ASN A 18 -11.19 -13.46 1.98
C ASN A 18 -12.71 -13.58 1.73
N PRO A 19 -13.18 -14.79 1.36
CA PRO A 19 -14.60 -15.01 1.19
C PRO A 19 -15.34 -14.80 2.52
N SER A 20 -16.50 -14.15 2.44
CA SER A 20 -17.41 -13.99 3.59
C SER A 20 -17.96 -15.34 4.02
N ASN A 21 -18.19 -15.49 5.33
CA ASN A 21 -18.84 -16.68 5.91
C ASN A 21 -20.36 -16.48 6.11
N SER A 22 -20.90 -15.33 5.73
CA SER A 22 -22.35 -15.07 5.81
C SER A 22 -23.06 -15.66 4.59
N GLU A 23 -24.31 -16.08 4.79
CA GLU A 23 -25.21 -16.51 3.71
C GLU A 23 -26.13 -15.36 3.24
N ASN A 24 -26.15 -14.23 3.96
CA ASN A 24 -26.97 -13.08 3.63
C ASN A 24 -26.24 -12.19 2.59
N PRO A 25 -26.80 -11.95 1.39
CA PRO A 25 -26.20 -11.11 0.36
C PRO A 25 -25.84 -9.69 0.83
N GLU A 26 -26.63 -9.11 1.74
CA GLU A 26 -26.40 -7.77 2.28
C GLU A 26 -25.15 -7.74 3.18
N GLU A 27 -24.99 -8.74 4.04
CA GLU A 27 -23.84 -8.84 4.92
C GLU A 27 -22.56 -9.15 4.14
N ILE A 28 -22.62 -10.08 3.17
CA ILE A 28 -21.50 -10.37 2.27
C ILE A 28 -21.01 -9.08 1.58
N SER A 29 -21.95 -8.28 1.08
CA SER A 29 -21.62 -7.02 0.40
C SER A 29 -20.98 -6.01 1.35
N LYS A 30 -21.51 -5.89 2.57
CA LYS A 30 -20.98 -4.99 3.59
C LYS A 30 -19.57 -5.38 4.02
N GLU A 31 -19.34 -6.65 4.30
CA GLU A 31 -18.02 -7.18 4.68
C GLU A 31 -17.00 -6.99 3.55
N ALA A 32 -17.38 -7.26 2.30
CA ALA A 32 -16.49 -7.06 1.14
C ALA A 32 -16.09 -5.58 0.97
N LEU A 33 -17.04 -4.65 1.16
CA LEU A 33 -16.77 -3.21 1.09
C LEU A 33 -15.85 -2.75 2.23
N GLU A 34 -16.10 -3.18 3.46
CA GLU A 34 -15.26 -2.85 4.62
C GLU A 34 -13.83 -3.37 4.44
N LEU A 35 -13.69 -4.61 3.96
CA LEU A 35 -12.41 -5.23 3.68
C LEU A 35 -11.63 -4.48 2.59
N TYR A 36 -12.29 -4.16 1.48
CA TYR A 36 -11.67 -3.40 0.39
C TYR A 36 -11.15 -2.03 0.85
N ILE A 37 -11.97 -1.25 1.56
CA ILE A 37 -11.59 0.08 2.04
C ILE A 37 -10.38 -0.01 2.98
N THR A 38 -10.40 -0.98 3.89
CA THR A 38 -9.33 -1.16 4.88
C THR A 38 -8.02 -1.54 4.19
N ALA A 39 -8.06 -2.51 3.28
CA ALA A 39 -6.90 -2.97 2.54
C ALA A 39 -6.33 -1.86 1.65
N TYR A 40 -7.18 -1.07 0.99
CA TYR A 40 -6.75 0.04 0.13
C TYR A 40 -6.03 1.13 0.93
N ARG A 41 -6.58 1.53 2.08
CA ARG A 41 -5.94 2.49 2.99
C ARG A 41 -4.58 2.00 3.52
N MET A 42 -4.46 0.70 3.79
CA MET A 42 -3.18 0.10 4.18
C MET A 42 -2.17 0.19 3.03
N ALA A 43 -2.58 -0.17 1.82
CA ALA A 43 -1.73 -0.11 0.63
C ALA A 43 -1.23 1.32 0.34
N GLU A 44 -2.10 2.32 0.45
CA GLU A 44 -1.71 3.74 0.34
C GLU A 44 -0.70 4.15 1.43
N ARG A 45 -0.92 3.74 2.69
CA ARG A 45 0.03 4.01 3.77
C ARG A 45 1.40 3.38 3.51
N TYR A 46 1.44 2.13 3.03
CA TYR A 46 2.69 1.46 2.67
C TYR A 46 3.38 2.14 1.48
N ALA A 47 2.63 2.57 0.47
CA ALA A 47 3.17 3.34 -0.64
C ALA A 47 3.81 4.66 -0.15
N ASN A 48 3.13 5.39 0.72
CA ASN A 48 3.64 6.64 1.28
C ASN A 48 4.88 6.43 2.17
N LEU A 49 4.87 5.41 3.04
CA LEU A 49 6.01 5.08 3.90
C LEU A 49 7.23 4.61 3.09
N SER A 50 7.00 3.80 2.05
CA SER A 50 8.05 3.36 1.12
C SER A 50 8.72 4.55 0.42
N THR A 51 7.91 5.51 -0.02
CA THR A 51 8.41 6.71 -0.72
C THR A 51 9.25 7.58 0.21
N GLY A 52 8.77 7.86 1.43
CA GLY A 52 9.54 8.62 2.43
C GLY A 52 10.85 7.94 2.86
N CYS A 53 10.86 6.61 2.99
CA CYS A 53 12.06 5.85 3.34
C CYS A 53 13.12 5.90 2.22
N LEU A 54 12.70 5.74 0.97
CA LEU A 54 13.58 5.79 -0.20
C LEU A 54 14.20 7.18 -0.38
N ASP A 55 13.41 8.25 -0.25
CA ASP A 55 13.89 9.62 -0.37
C ASP A 55 14.92 9.92 0.71
N THR A 56 14.60 9.66 1.98
CA THR A 56 15.52 9.90 3.10
C THR A 56 16.82 9.11 2.96
N LYS A 57 16.75 7.84 2.53
CA LYS A 57 17.93 7.00 2.29
C LYS A 57 18.80 7.54 1.14
N SER A 58 18.17 8.05 0.08
CA SER A 58 18.89 8.66 -1.05
C SER A 58 19.62 9.95 -0.64
N THR A 59 18.99 10.78 0.20
CA THR A 59 19.57 12.03 0.69
C THR A 59 20.76 11.77 1.61
N ILE A 60 20.63 10.80 2.53
CA ILE A 60 21.74 10.39 3.41
C ILE A 60 22.92 9.86 2.60
N LYS A 61 22.67 9.07 1.54
CA LYS A 61 23.73 8.54 0.67
C LYS A 61 24.47 9.67 -0.05
N LYS A 62 23.74 10.62 -0.66
CA LYS A 62 24.31 11.80 -1.31
C LYS A 62 25.15 12.64 -0.35
N VAL A 63 24.65 12.89 0.86
CA VAL A 63 25.40 13.65 1.88
C VAL A 63 26.71 12.96 2.28
N LYS A 64 26.71 11.62 2.39
CA LYS A 64 27.96 10.86 2.65
C LYS A 64 28.94 10.95 1.49
N GLU A 65 28.48 10.80 0.26
CA GLU A 65 29.31 10.89 -0.94
C GLU A 65 29.90 12.30 -1.12
N SER A 66 29.12 13.36 -0.89
CA SER A 66 29.61 14.74 -0.93
C SER A 66 30.62 15.05 0.18
N LYS A 67 30.49 14.45 1.36
CA LYS A 67 31.50 14.58 2.44
C LYS A 67 32.83 13.88 2.11
N LEU A 68 32.80 12.82 1.31
CA LEU A 68 33.99 12.10 0.86
C LEU A 68 34.76 12.83 -0.25
N GLN A 69 34.10 13.69 -1.03
CA GLN A 69 34.73 14.48 -2.10
C GLN A 69 35.32 15.82 -1.62
N LEU A 70 35.18 16.15 -0.33
CA LEU A 70 35.71 17.37 0.28
C LEU A 70 37.00 17.13 1.09
N SER A 71 37.61 15.94 0.94
CA SER A 71 38.83 15.48 1.62
C SER A 71 40.01 15.39 0.66
#